data_AF-A0A7X9G5P6-F1
#
_entry.id   AF-A0A7X9G5P6-F1
#
_cell.length_a   1.000
_cell.length_b   1.000
_cell.length_c   1.000
_cell.angle_alpha   90.00
_cell.angle_beta   90.00
_cell.angle_gamma   90.00
#
_symmetry.space_group_name_H-M   'P 1'
#
loop_
_entity.id
_entity.type
_entity.pdbx_description
1 polymer ?
#
loop_
_entity_poly.entity_id
_entity_poly.type
_entity_poly.pdbx_seq_one_letter_code
_entity_poly.pdbx_strand_id
1 'polypeptide(L)'
;MKNFPISRFREPSADCTPGYFWVINDKMEKGVLFEQLRDMRDHGVRSICLHPSPKEWTPCSGMEPDYLSDEYMVIIRMIVEECERLGMCFYLYDEGGFPSGSAAGRVFNTNPHDFAQQFVVKASYRRCPIQAS
;
A
#
# COMPACT_ATOMS: atom_id res chain seq x y z
N MET A 1 -30.99 -7.27 -11.72
CA MET A 1 -30.88 -7.58 -10.27
C MET A 1 -31.86 -8.64 -9.74
N LYS A 2 -32.52 -9.46 -10.57
CA LYS A 2 -33.59 -10.36 -10.07
C LYS A 2 -33.14 -11.66 -9.38
N ASN A 3 -31.85 -12.02 -9.38
CA ASN A 3 -31.36 -13.34 -8.91
C ASN A 3 -30.11 -13.28 -8.00
N PHE A 4 -29.96 -12.28 -7.13
CA PHE A 4 -28.85 -12.31 -6.15
C PHE A 4 -29.18 -13.28 -5.00
N PRO A 5 -28.35 -14.29 -4.71
CA PRO A 5 -28.64 -15.25 -3.65
C PRO A 5 -28.51 -14.59 -2.27
N ILE A 6 -29.57 -14.67 -1.45
CA ILE A 6 -29.61 -14.09 -0.09
C ILE A 6 -28.44 -14.60 0.77
N SER A 7 -27.98 -15.83 0.57
CA SER A 7 -26.81 -16.38 1.26
C SER A 7 -25.56 -15.54 1.06
N ARG A 8 -25.30 -14.99 -0.14
CA ARG A 8 -24.16 -14.09 -0.39
C ARG A 8 -24.30 -12.72 0.28
N PHE A 9 -25.51 -12.31 0.64
CA PHE A 9 -25.71 -11.09 1.41
C PHE A 9 -25.40 -11.32 2.89
N ARG A 10 -25.84 -12.47 3.42
CA ARG A 10 -25.60 -12.87 4.81
C ARG A 10 -24.14 -13.24 5.07
N GLU A 11 -23.53 -13.92 4.10
CA GLU A 11 -22.15 -14.40 4.14
C GLU A 11 -21.43 -13.92 2.87
N PRO A 12 -21.02 -12.64 2.83
CA PRO A 12 -20.27 -12.12 1.70
C PRO A 12 -18.93 -12.86 1.56
N SER A 13 -18.36 -12.89 0.36
CA SER A 13 -16.97 -13.31 0.18
C SER A 13 -16.02 -12.28 0.82
N ALA A 14 -14.76 -12.67 1.06
CA ALA A 14 -13.80 -11.84 1.79
C ALA A 14 -13.58 -10.47 1.09
N ASP A 15 -13.43 -10.47 -0.23
CA ASP A 15 -13.32 -9.31 -1.12
C ASP A 15 -14.54 -8.35 -1.07
N CYS A 16 -15.65 -8.77 -0.47
CA CYS A 16 -16.83 -7.96 -0.22
C CYS A 16 -16.95 -7.48 1.24
N THR A 17 -15.87 -7.59 2.03
CA THR A 17 -15.76 -7.07 3.40
C THR A 17 -14.79 -5.89 3.46
N PRO A 18 -14.81 -5.06 4.53
CA PRO A 18 -13.83 -3.98 4.69
C PRO A 18 -12.39 -4.48 4.59
N GLY A 19 -11.59 -3.82 3.75
CA GLY A 19 -10.15 -4.02 3.67
C GLY A 19 -9.42 -3.12 4.66
N TYR A 20 -8.61 -3.69 5.53
CA TYR A 20 -7.86 -2.96 6.55
C TYR A 20 -6.42 -2.77 6.15
N PHE A 21 -5.88 -1.56 6.34
CA PHE A 21 -4.45 -1.35 6.25
C PHE A 21 -3.75 -1.99 7.44
N TRP A 22 -2.83 -2.91 7.13
CA TRP A 22 -1.95 -3.54 8.11
C TRP A 22 -0.56 -2.95 7.91
N VAL A 23 -0.21 -1.98 8.77
CA VAL A 23 1.05 -1.26 8.67
C VAL A 23 2.19 -2.11 9.21
N ILE A 24 3.22 -2.30 8.39
CA ILE A 24 4.43 -3.03 8.77
C ILE A 24 5.52 -2.01 9.10
N ASN A 25 5.73 -1.77 10.38
CA ASN A 25 6.68 -0.79 10.93
C ASN A 25 7.79 -1.41 11.79
N ASP A 26 7.84 -2.74 11.83
CA ASP A 26 8.83 -3.53 12.56
C ASP A 26 9.27 -4.71 11.69
N LYS A 27 10.24 -5.49 12.17
CA LYS A 27 10.81 -6.62 11.47
C LYS A 27 9.73 -7.63 11.07
N MET A 28 9.79 -8.05 9.81
CA MET A 28 8.83 -8.94 9.17
C MET A 28 9.09 -10.41 9.55
N GLU A 29 8.95 -10.74 10.82
CA GLU A 29 9.17 -12.10 11.32
C GLU A 29 7.95 -13.00 11.05
N LYS A 30 8.16 -14.09 10.30
CA LYS A 30 7.10 -15.04 9.90
C LYS A 30 6.14 -15.41 11.03
N GLY A 31 6.67 -15.77 12.21
CA GLY A 31 5.86 -16.21 13.35
C GLY A 31 4.87 -15.13 13.78
N VAL A 32 5.39 -13.92 14.00
CA VAL A 32 4.60 -12.74 14.41
C VAL A 32 3.57 -12.37 13.35
N LEU A 33 3.98 -12.32 12.07
CA LEU A 33 3.08 -12.00 10.96
C LEU A 33 1.91 -12.99 10.88
N PHE A 34 2.19 -14.28 11.04
CA PHE A 34 1.18 -15.33 10.97
C PHE A 34 0.26 -15.31 12.19
N GLU A 35 0.79 -15.00 13.37
CA GLU A 35 -0.02 -14.77 14.58
C GLU A 35 -0.96 -13.58 14.39
N GLN A 36 -0.47 -12.47 13.84
CA GLN A 36 -1.28 -11.29 13.54
C GLN A 36 -2.39 -11.60 12.52
N LEU A 37 -2.10 -12.38 11.46
CA LEU A 37 -3.12 -12.81 10.49
C LEU A 37 -4.20 -13.69 11.13
N ARG A 38 -3.81 -14.64 11.99
CA ARG A 38 -4.76 -15.48 12.72
C ARG A 38 -5.60 -14.66 13.69
N ASP A 39 -4.99 -13.78 14.46
CA ASP A 39 -5.69 -12.90 15.40
C ASP A 39 -6.69 -11.98 14.68
N MET A 40 -6.27 -11.35 13.57
CA MET A 40 -7.17 -10.59 12.70
C MET A 40 -8.35 -11.44 12.21
N ARG A 41 -8.07 -12.66 11.73
CA ARG A 41 -9.09 -13.59 11.25
C ARG A 41 -10.10 -13.97 12.34
N ASP A 42 -9.61 -14.29 13.53
CA ASP A 42 -10.44 -14.68 14.68
C ASP A 42 -11.37 -13.53 15.15
N HIS A 43 -10.93 -12.28 14.94
CA HIS A 43 -11.72 -11.08 15.20
C HIS A 43 -12.59 -10.63 14.00
N GLY A 44 -12.69 -11.44 12.95
CA GLY A 44 -13.60 -11.19 11.82
C GLY A 44 -13.05 -10.28 10.74
N VAL A 45 -11.76 -9.93 10.78
CA VAL A 45 -11.08 -9.28 9.64
C VAL A 45 -10.89 -10.34 8.55
N ARG A 46 -11.36 -10.03 7.34
CA ARG A 46 -11.32 -10.97 6.20
C ARG A 46 -10.56 -10.43 5.01
N SER A 47 -10.27 -9.14 5.01
CA SER A 47 -9.55 -8.47 3.93
C SER A 47 -8.51 -7.54 4.53
N ILE A 48 -7.28 -7.67 4.05
CA ILE A 48 -6.16 -6.84 4.50
C ILE A 48 -5.42 -6.27 3.31
N CYS A 49 -4.82 -5.10 3.50
CA CYS A 49 -3.90 -4.48 2.59
C CYS A 49 -2.61 -4.21 3.36
N LEU A 50 -1.55 -4.97 3.05
CA LEU A 50 -0.26 -4.79 3.71
C LEU A 50 0.31 -3.44 3.29
N HIS A 51 0.55 -2.57 4.27
CA HIS A 51 1.09 -1.24 4.05
C HIS A 51 2.53 -1.19 4.60
N PRO A 52 3.56 -1.31 3.75
CA PRO A 52 4.93 -1.21 4.21
C PRO A 52 5.22 0.20 4.73
N SER A 53 6.01 0.29 5.80
CA SER A 53 6.47 1.55 6.37
C SER A 53 8.00 1.55 6.38
N PRO A 54 8.66 1.66 5.22
CA PRO A 54 10.12 1.59 5.17
C PRO A 54 10.78 2.86 5.75
N LYS A 55 12.07 2.80 6.04
CA LYS A 55 12.83 3.89 6.70
C LYS A 55 12.86 5.17 5.87
N GLU A 56 12.78 5.06 4.54
CA GLU A 56 12.68 6.16 3.60
C GLU A 56 11.40 7.00 3.78
N TRP A 57 10.34 6.38 4.31
CA TRP A 57 9.07 7.05 4.57
C TRP A 57 8.90 7.41 6.04
N THR A 58 9.18 6.48 6.95
CA THR A 58 9.13 6.69 8.40
C THR A 58 10.51 6.41 9.01
N PRO A 59 11.31 7.46 9.32
CA PRO A 59 12.68 7.28 9.81
C PRO A 59 12.83 6.45 11.09
N CYS A 60 11.78 6.39 11.91
CA CYS A 60 11.75 5.59 13.14
C CYS A 60 11.26 4.15 12.92
N SER A 61 11.02 3.73 11.68
CA SER A 61 10.54 2.38 11.38
C SER A 61 11.62 1.32 11.59
N GLY A 62 11.24 0.23 12.24
CA GLY A 62 12.03 -1.00 12.37
C GLY A 62 11.80 -1.99 11.23
N MET A 63 11.07 -1.61 10.17
CA MET A 63 10.76 -2.52 9.07
C MET A 63 12.04 -3.06 8.43
N GLU A 64 12.16 -4.38 8.47
CA GLU A 64 13.20 -5.17 7.82
C GLU A 64 12.58 -6.49 7.32
N PRO A 65 12.96 -6.99 6.13
CA PRO A 65 13.99 -6.48 5.22
C PRO A 65 13.54 -5.24 4.42
N ASP A 66 14.47 -4.63 3.68
CA ASP A 66 14.22 -3.42 2.88
C ASP A 66 13.08 -3.63 1.89
N TYR A 67 12.27 -2.60 1.70
CA TYR A 67 11.15 -2.58 0.75
C TYR A 67 11.60 -3.04 -0.65
N LEU A 68 10.82 -3.91 -1.31
CA LEU A 68 11.12 -4.49 -2.63
C LEU A 68 12.47 -5.23 -2.76
N SER A 69 13.14 -5.58 -1.65
CA SER A 69 14.24 -6.55 -1.70
C SER A 69 13.73 -7.95 -2.05
N ASP A 70 14.61 -8.84 -2.49
CA ASP A 70 14.24 -10.24 -2.77
C ASP A 70 13.64 -10.93 -1.53
N GLU A 71 14.19 -10.64 -0.35
CA GLU A 71 13.70 -11.17 0.93
C GLU A 71 12.30 -10.63 1.27
N TYR A 72 12.06 -9.33 1.07
CA TYR A 72 10.73 -8.74 1.20
C TYR A 72 9.73 -9.46 0.29
N MET A 73 10.09 -9.69 -0.97
CA MET A 73 9.23 -10.38 -1.93
C MET A 73 8.96 -11.85 -1.55
N VAL A 74 9.93 -12.54 -0.92
CA VAL A 74 9.71 -13.87 -0.34
C VAL A 74 8.67 -13.81 0.78
N ILE A 75 8.79 -12.85 1.68
CA ILE A 75 7.85 -12.70 2.80
C ILE A 75 6.44 -12.36 2.31
N ILE A 76 6.30 -11.46 1.32
CA ILE A 76 5.01 -11.15 0.70
C ILE A 76 4.35 -12.41 0.14
N ARG A 77 5.09 -13.28 -0.57
CA ARG A 77 4.55 -14.56 -1.05
C ARG A 77 4.03 -15.43 0.10
N MET A 78 4.80 -15.55 1.18
CA MET A 78 4.40 -16.32 2.36
C MET A 78 3.14 -15.76 3.04
N ILE A 79 3.00 -14.44 3.10
CA ILE A 79 1.80 -13.78 3.64
C ILE A 79 0.58 -14.06 2.76
N VAL A 80 0.73 -13.97 1.44
CA VAL A 80 -0.35 -14.26 0.48
C VAL A 80 -0.81 -15.71 0.61
N GLU A 81 0.12 -16.66 0.70
CA GLU A 81 -0.17 -18.08 0.91
C GLU A 81 -0.91 -18.33 2.24
N GLU A 82 -0.52 -17.66 3.33
CA GLU A 82 -1.22 -17.80 4.62
C GLU A 82 -2.60 -17.14 4.59
N CYS A 83 -2.77 -15.99 3.92
CA CYS A 83 -4.08 -15.39 3.71
C CYS A 83 -5.02 -16.34 2.96
N GLU A 84 -4.52 -17.01 1.91
CA GLU A 84 -5.29 -18.02 1.18
C GLU A 84 -5.72 -19.18 2.10
N ARG A 85 -4.80 -19.70 2.91
CA ARG A 85 -5.09 -20.77 3.90
C ARG A 85 -6.14 -20.36 4.93
N LEU A 86 -6.15 -19.10 5.35
CA LEU A 86 -7.11 -18.55 6.31
C LEU A 86 -8.44 -18.12 5.66
N GLY A 87 -8.55 -18.19 4.33
CA GLY A 87 -9.73 -17.71 3.59
C GLY A 87 -9.90 -16.19 3.64
N MET A 88 -8.78 -15.46 3.73
CA MET A 88 -8.71 -14.01 3.71
C MET A 88 -8.36 -13.50 2.31
N CYS A 89 -8.79 -12.28 1.99
CA CYS A 89 -8.38 -11.56 0.79
C CYS A 89 -7.17 -10.68 1.11
N PHE A 90 -6.13 -10.79 0.28
CA PHE A 90 -4.94 -9.95 0.36
C PHE A 90 -4.97 -8.91 -0.77
N TYR A 91 -4.83 -7.64 -0.42
CA TYR A 91 -4.59 -6.55 -1.35
C TYR A 91 -3.13 -6.11 -1.28
N LEU A 92 -2.46 -6.11 -2.43
CA LEU A 92 -1.12 -5.56 -2.56
C LEU A 92 -1.19 -4.03 -2.54
N TYR A 93 -0.36 -3.42 -1.70
CA TYR A 93 -0.05 -2.01 -1.78
C TYR A 93 1.30 -1.83 -2.47
N ASP A 94 1.31 -1.11 -3.59
CA ASP A 94 2.44 -1.00 -4.51
C ASP A 94 3.38 0.18 -4.19
N GLU A 95 3.31 0.72 -2.97
CA GLU A 95 4.10 1.87 -2.52
C GLU A 95 4.75 1.59 -1.15
N GLY A 96 5.94 2.16 -0.92
CA GLY A 96 6.64 2.17 0.36
C GLY A 96 6.22 3.36 1.22
N GLY A 97 4.95 3.42 1.64
CA GLY A 97 4.41 4.54 2.42
C GLY A 97 3.27 5.31 1.73
N PHE A 98 3.06 6.57 2.12
CA PHE A 98 2.08 7.47 1.49
C PHE A 98 2.67 8.89 1.35
N PRO A 99 2.45 9.62 0.23
CA PRO A 99 1.60 9.31 -0.92
C PRO A 99 2.20 8.30 -1.90
N SER A 100 1.35 7.70 -2.75
CA SER A 100 1.76 6.74 -3.78
C SER A 100 2.31 7.37 -5.05
N GLY A 101 3.10 6.59 -5.78
CA GLY A 101 3.66 6.92 -7.10
C GLY A 101 5.18 7.10 -7.11
N SER A 102 5.86 7.02 -5.96
CA SER A 102 7.32 7.22 -5.87
C SER A 102 8.11 5.92 -5.64
N ALA A 103 7.45 4.85 -5.20
CA ALA A 103 8.07 3.60 -4.73
C ALA A 103 9.18 3.87 -3.70
N ALA A 104 8.85 4.58 -2.62
CA ALA A 104 9.76 5.09 -1.59
C ALA A 104 10.90 5.94 -2.20
N GLY A 105 10.55 6.82 -3.15
CA GLY A 105 11.51 7.69 -3.84
C GLY A 105 12.34 7.01 -4.94
N ARG A 106 12.22 5.69 -5.14
CA ARG A 106 12.99 4.97 -6.18
C ARG A 106 12.67 5.44 -7.59
N VAL A 107 11.40 5.70 -7.90
CA VAL A 107 11.00 6.23 -9.22
C VAL A 107 11.65 7.59 -9.45
N PHE A 108 11.53 8.51 -8.50
CA PHE A 108 12.15 9.83 -8.56
C PHE A 108 13.66 9.75 -8.79
N ASN A 109 14.35 8.84 -8.09
CA ASN A 109 15.80 8.68 -8.21
C ASN A 109 16.27 8.18 -9.59
N THR A 110 15.38 7.59 -10.40
CA THR A 110 15.74 7.18 -11.78
C THR A 110 15.85 8.36 -12.75
N ASN A 111 15.04 9.40 -12.57
CA ASN A 111 15.06 10.62 -13.38
C ASN A 111 14.41 11.78 -12.61
N PRO A 112 15.19 12.50 -11.77
CA PRO A 112 14.66 13.60 -10.98
C PRO A 112 14.08 14.76 -11.80
N HIS A 113 14.57 14.95 -13.03
CA HIS A 113 14.09 16.03 -13.90
C HIS A 113 12.64 15.79 -14.35
N ASP A 114 12.32 14.56 -14.74
CA ASP A 114 11.00 14.21 -15.28
C ASP A 114 10.02 13.68 -14.23
N PHE A 115 10.51 13.09 -13.14
CA PHE A 115 9.70 12.46 -12.10
C PHE A 115 9.60 13.25 -10.79
N ALA A 116 10.12 14.48 -10.75
CA ALA A 116 9.74 15.42 -9.69
C ALA A 116 8.24 15.69 -9.72
N GLN A 117 7.68 16.12 -8.59
CA GLN A 117 6.31 16.63 -8.55
C GLN A 117 6.17 17.81 -9.54
N GLN A 118 5.33 17.63 -10.56
CA GLN A 118 5.04 18.66 -11.56
C GLN A 118 3.72 19.36 -11.26
N PHE A 119 3.66 20.67 -11.52
CA PHE A 119 2.46 21.48 -11.31
C PHE A 119 1.98 22.05 -12.64
N VAL A 120 0.70 21.85 -12.96
CA VAL A 120 0.06 22.56 -14.07
C VAL A 120 -0.30 23.96 -13.58
N VAL A 121 0.39 24.97 -14.08
CA VAL A 121 0.11 26.38 -13.77
C VAL A 121 -0.72 27.00 -14.89
N LYS A 122 -1.81 27.69 -14.52
CA LYS A 122 -2.56 28.52 -15.47
C LYS A 122 -1.72 29.76 -15.79
N ALA A 123 -1.18 29.84 -17.00
CA ALA A 123 -0.47 31.04 -17.45
C ALA A 123 -1.45 32.21 -17.60
N SER A 124 -1.48 33.15 -16.65
CA SER A 124 -2.06 34.48 -16.89
C SER A 124 -1.02 35.32 -17.61
N TYR A 125 -1.05 35.31 -18.94
CA TYR A 125 -0.23 36.19 -19.78
C TYR A 125 -0.93 37.53 -19.99
N ARG A 126 -0.37 38.61 -19.42
CA ARG A 126 -0.38 39.94 -20.06
C ARG A 126 0.98 40.59 -19.83
N ARG A 127 1.71 40.86 -20.92
CA ARG A 127 2.87 41.77 -20.89
C ARG A 127 2.37 43.15 -20.42
N CYS A 128 2.99 43.68 -19.38
CA CYS A 128 2.93 45.11 -19.10
C CYS A 128 3.86 45.80 -20.11
N PRO A 129 3.39 46.70 -20.98
CA PRO A 129 4.29 47.50 -21.79
C PRO A 129 4.97 48.50 -20.85
N ILE A 130 6.26 48.29 -20.62
CA ILE A 130 7.12 49.29 -19.99
C ILE A 130 7.23 50.43 -21.01
N GLN A 131 6.46 51.50 -20.83
CA GLN A 131 6.80 52.81 -21.37
C GLN A 131 7.75 53.46 -20.36
N ALA A 132 9.05 53.45 -20.66
CA ALA A 132 10.00 54.35 -20.03
C ALA A 132 10.26 55.49 -21.01
N SER A 133 9.82 56.68 -20.60
CA SER A 133 10.13 58.00 -21.16
C SER A 133 11.62 58.33 -21.08
#